data_AF-A0A4S2D6W2-F1
#
_entry.id   AF-A0A4S2D6W2-F1
#
_cell.length_a   1.000
_cell.length_b   1.000
_cell.length_c   1.000
_cell.angle_alpha   90.00
_cell.angle_beta   90.00
_cell.angle_gamma   90.00
#
_symmetry.space_group_name_H-M   'P 1'
#
loop_
_entity.id
_entity.type
_entity.pdbx_description
1 polymer ?
#
loop_
_entity_poly.entity_id
_entity_poly.type
_entity_poly.pdbx_seq_one_letter_code
_entity_poly.pdbx_strand_id
1 'polypeptide(L)'
;MTPLLRQGSALLIVVGLTGCTPPDPPVLPAAPAAPAAIAPARMPASNEDDIANRPIEDDPAPEPAVEPVASDAAAPAVVSVALDHAGDIVIGQRFSVTDADDQWHSAGLSEGGAPGSCEFYERGSLPEGVSMMVQDEHVLRFDLALLDGSGETITQPGPFGLRLGMSREDALRRLPGGSTVQPHAYVPDAGEYLTWQDPGSDLAIRLEIVDGAITKMYWGASGAVETFEGCA
;
A
#
# COMPACT_ATOMS: atom_id res chain seq x y z
N MET A 1 25.81 21.41 69.16
CA MET A 1 24.92 22.18 70.05
C MET A 1 23.89 22.89 69.19
N THR A 2 22.66 22.38 69.17
CA THR A 2 21.44 23.13 68.79
C THR A 2 20.98 23.96 70.01
N PRO A 3 20.31 25.11 69.81
CA PRO A 3 18.84 25.15 69.63
C PRO A 3 18.42 26.14 68.49
N LEU A 4 17.47 25.84 67.59
CA LEU A 4 15.99 25.83 67.70
C LEU A 4 15.34 27.13 68.19
N LEU A 5 14.60 27.81 67.30
CA LEU A 5 13.20 28.29 67.41
C LEU A 5 12.84 28.96 66.06
N ARG A 6 12.14 28.31 65.11
CA ARG A 6 10.70 27.96 65.05
C ARG A 6 9.78 29.19 65.04
N GLN A 7 9.55 29.75 63.85
CA GLN A 7 8.32 30.46 63.53
C GLN A 7 7.77 29.89 62.22
N GLY A 8 6.63 29.20 62.35
CA GLY A 8 5.85 28.68 61.25
C GLY A 8 4.91 29.74 60.74
N SER A 9 4.92 29.92 59.42
CA SER A 9 3.80 30.48 58.68
C SER A 9 3.40 29.44 57.65
N ALA A 10 2.39 28.65 58.01
CA ALA A 10 1.73 27.72 57.11
C ALA A 10 0.91 28.55 56.12
N LEU A 11 1.39 28.68 54.88
CA LEU A 11 0.56 29.12 53.77
C LEU A 11 -0.28 27.91 53.33
N LEU A 12 -1.52 27.84 53.80
CA LEU A 12 -2.53 26.92 53.27
C LEU A 12 -2.97 27.43 51.90
N ILE A 13 -2.41 26.87 50.83
CA ILE A 13 -3.01 26.98 49.50
C ILE A 13 -4.10 25.90 49.42
N VAL A 14 -5.35 26.32 49.59
CA VAL A 14 -6.52 25.50 49.28
C VAL A 14 -6.65 25.49 47.76
N VAL A 15 -6.17 24.42 47.11
CA VAL A 15 -6.53 24.12 45.73
C VAL A 15 -7.93 23.52 45.76
N GLY A 16 -8.92 24.31 45.36
CA GLY A 16 -10.26 23.82 45.11
C GLY A 16 -10.23 22.85 43.94
N LEU A 17 -10.50 21.56 44.20
CA LEU A 17 -10.88 20.60 43.17
C LEU A 17 -12.28 20.95 42.68
N THR A 18 -12.39 21.93 41.79
CA THR A 18 -13.56 22.03 40.92
C THR A 18 -13.39 20.94 39.86
N GLY A 19 -14.20 19.90 39.96
CA GLY A 19 -14.28 18.87 38.93
C GLY A 19 -14.61 19.54 37.59
N CYS A 20 -13.70 19.42 36.63
CA CYS A 20 -13.99 19.74 35.25
C CYS A 20 -14.89 18.64 34.71
N THR A 21 -16.21 18.83 34.81
CA THR A 21 -17.14 18.10 33.94
C THR A 21 -16.86 18.58 32.51
N PRO A 22 -16.52 17.69 31.56
CA PRO A 22 -16.40 18.08 30.15
C PRO A 22 -17.73 18.69 29.69
N PRO A 23 -17.73 19.78 28.91
CA PRO A 23 -18.96 20.26 28.30
C PRO A 23 -19.51 19.17 27.37
N ASP A 24 -20.83 18.95 27.43
CA ASP A 24 -21.50 18.06 26.48
C ASP A 24 -21.22 18.54 25.04
N PRO A 25 -20.85 17.64 24.12
CA PRO A 25 -20.68 18.00 22.73
C PRO A 25 -22.01 18.52 22.17
N PRO A 26 -21.99 19.54 21.30
CA PRO A 26 -23.20 20.01 20.66
C PRO A 26 -23.82 18.87 19.84
N VAL A 27 -25.02 18.44 20.20
CA VAL A 27 -25.82 17.52 19.40
C VAL A 27 -26.27 18.28 18.16
N LEU A 28 -25.64 18.00 17.02
CA LEU A 28 -26.12 18.46 15.73
C LEU A 28 -27.48 17.82 15.43
N PRO A 29 -28.48 18.57 14.96
CA PRO A 29 -29.74 17.98 14.50
C PRO A 29 -29.44 16.99 13.36
N ALA A 30 -30.12 15.84 13.39
CA ALA A 30 -30.04 14.87 12.30
C ALA A 30 -30.34 15.55 10.97
N ALA A 31 -29.44 15.39 10.00
CA ALA A 31 -29.68 15.83 8.64
C ALA A 31 -30.96 15.17 8.11
N PRO A 32 -31.82 15.90 7.39
CA PRO A 32 -32.98 15.29 6.76
C PRO A 32 -32.49 14.20 5.80
N ALA A 33 -33.07 13.00 5.93
CA ALA A 33 -32.81 11.91 5.00
C ALA A 33 -33.14 12.37 3.58
N ALA A 34 -32.14 12.43 2.71
CA ALA A 34 -32.37 12.59 1.29
C ALA A 34 -33.19 11.39 0.79
N PRO A 35 -34.20 11.59 -0.07
CA PRO A 35 -34.91 10.47 -0.68
C PRO A 35 -33.93 9.61 -1.47
N ALA A 36 -34.08 8.29 -1.34
CA ALA A 36 -33.30 7.31 -2.09
C ALA A 36 -33.36 7.62 -3.59
N ALA A 37 -32.20 7.63 -4.24
CA ALA A 37 -32.12 7.72 -5.70
C ALA A 37 -32.85 6.52 -6.31
N ILE A 38 -33.92 6.81 -7.05
CA ILE A 38 -34.65 5.81 -7.83
C ILE A 38 -33.71 5.36 -8.95
N ALA A 39 -33.36 4.08 -8.96
CA ALA A 39 -32.60 3.47 -10.06
C ALA A 39 -33.33 3.71 -11.39
N PRO A 40 -32.62 4.01 -12.49
CA PRO A 40 -33.26 4.16 -13.79
C PRO A 40 -33.96 2.85 -14.19
N ALA A 41 -35.10 3.00 -14.87
CA ALA A 41 -35.88 1.88 -15.36
C ALA A 41 -35.02 0.94 -16.22
N ARG A 42 -35.07 -0.37 -15.94
CA ARG A 42 -34.52 -1.40 -16.83
C ARG A 42 -35.11 -1.20 -18.22
N MET A 43 -34.25 -1.04 -19.22
CA MET A 43 -34.67 -1.15 -20.62
C MET A 43 -35.30 -2.54 -20.83
N PRO A 44 -36.44 -2.64 -21.53
CA PRO A 44 -36.97 -3.93 -21.94
C PRO A 44 -35.95 -4.60 -22.86
N ALA A 45 -35.76 -5.91 -22.70
CA ALA A 45 -35.01 -6.71 -23.65
C ALA A 45 -35.68 -6.57 -25.03
N SER A 46 -34.93 -6.08 -26.01
CA SER A 46 -35.35 -6.12 -27.41
C SER A 46 -35.18 -7.56 -27.88
N ASN A 47 -36.29 -8.21 -28.24
CA ASN A 47 -36.29 -9.54 -28.84
C ASN A 47 -36.26 -9.43 -30.38
N GLU A 48 -35.49 -8.48 -30.92
CA GLU A 48 -35.30 -8.32 -32.35
C GLU A 48 -33.88 -8.74 -32.73
N ASP A 49 -33.64 -10.05 -32.61
CA ASP A 49 -32.53 -10.70 -33.29
C ASP A 49 -33.09 -11.75 -34.25
N ASP A 50 -32.84 -11.52 -35.53
CA ASP A 50 -33.13 -12.35 -36.71
C ASP A 50 -32.26 -13.63 -36.70
N ILE A 51 -32.29 -14.34 -35.57
CA ILE A 51 -31.63 -15.63 -35.33
C ILE A 51 -32.66 -16.77 -35.45
N ALA A 52 -33.95 -16.47 -35.28
CA ALA A 52 -35.04 -17.46 -35.34
C ALA A 52 -35.38 -17.99 -36.75
N ASN A 53 -34.78 -17.43 -37.81
CA ASN A 53 -35.01 -17.86 -39.21
C ASN A 53 -33.81 -18.54 -39.87
N ARG A 54 -32.78 -18.91 -39.10
CA ARG A 54 -31.64 -19.68 -39.64
C ARG A 54 -32.03 -21.15 -39.76
N PRO A 55 -31.90 -21.79 -40.94
CA PRO A 55 -32.09 -23.23 -41.06
C PRO A 55 -31.13 -23.98 -40.12
N ILE A 56 -31.66 -24.95 -39.37
CA ILE A 56 -30.85 -25.83 -38.52
C ILE A 56 -30.10 -26.78 -39.45
N GLU A 57 -28.78 -26.61 -39.57
CA GLU A 57 -27.91 -27.60 -40.21
C GLU A 57 -27.69 -28.77 -39.23
N ASP A 58 -27.91 -30.01 -39.70
CA ASP A 58 -27.63 -31.24 -38.96
C ASP A 58 -26.10 -31.40 -38.80
N ASP A 59 -25.61 -31.37 -37.55
CA ASP A 59 -24.22 -31.67 -37.22
C ASP A 59 -23.85 -33.13 -37.56
N PRO A 60 -22.63 -33.42 -38.05
CA PRO A 60 -22.15 -34.78 -38.17
C PRO A 60 -21.81 -35.40 -36.81
N ALA A 61 -21.96 -36.72 -36.73
CA ALA A 61 -21.84 -37.55 -35.52
C ALA A 61 -20.55 -37.33 -34.70
N PRO A 62 -20.58 -37.50 -33.36
CA PRO A 62 -19.45 -37.18 -32.50
C PRO A 62 -18.33 -38.23 -32.60
N GLU A 63 -17.11 -37.76 -32.79
CA GLU A 63 -15.87 -38.54 -32.62
C GLU A 63 -15.61 -38.88 -31.14
N PRO A 64 -14.93 -39.99 -30.82
CA PRO A 64 -14.71 -40.41 -29.43
C PRO A 64 -13.80 -39.43 -28.67
N ALA A 65 -14.20 -39.13 -27.43
CA ALA A 65 -13.51 -38.25 -26.52
C ALA A 65 -12.05 -38.67 -26.29
N VAL A 66 -11.12 -37.79 -26.64
CA VAL A 66 -9.74 -37.84 -26.17
C VAL A 66 -9.74 -37.23 -24.77
N GLU A 67 -9.43 -38.05 -23.75
CA GLU A 67 -9.30 -37.57 -22.37
C GLU A 67 -8.25 -36.46 -22.30
N PRO A 68 -8.53 -35.32 -21.65
CA PRO A 68 -7.53 -34.29 -21.45
C PRO A 68 -6.45 -34.84 -20.50
N VAL A 69 -5.25 -35.02 -21.04
CA VAL A 69 -4.03 -35.16 -20.24
C VAL A 69 -3.95 -33.94 -19.33
N ALA A 70 -4.13 -34.16 -18.04
CA ALA A 70 -3.91 -33.17 -17.00
C ALA A 70 -2.47 -32.68 -17.11
N SER A 71 -2.31 -31.48 -17.67
CA SER A 71 -1.04 -30.77 -17.67
C SER A 71 -0.84 -30.23 -16.26
N ASP A 72 -0.35 -31.08 -15.36
CA ASP A 72 0.18 -30.65 -14.06
C ASP A 72 1.59 -30.09 -14.25
N ALA A 73 1.66 -29.01 -15.04
CA ALA A 73 2.73 -28.07 -14.91
C ALA A 73 2.23 -27.04 -13.90
N ALA A 74 2.46 -27.32 -12.62
CA ALA A 74 2.38 -26.31 -11.58
C ALA A 74 3.24 -25.13 -12.03
N ALA A 75 2.59 -24.09 -12.58
CA ALA A 75 3.20 -22.79 -12.72
C ALA A 75 3.77 -22.43 -11.34
N PRO A 76 5.00 -21.89 -11.26
CA PRO A 76 5.54 -21.51 -9.96
C PRO A 76 4.49 -20.62 -9.31
N ALA A 77 4.06 -20.99 -8.09
CA ALA A 77 3.11 -20.22 -7.32
C ALA A 77 3.74 -18.84 -7.13
N VAL A 78 3.35 -17.90 -7.99
CA VAL A 78 3.74 -16.51 -7.86
C VAL A 78 2.95 -16.06 -6.65
N VAL A 79 3.63 -15.97 -5.51
CA VAL A 79 3.08 -15.26 -4.37
C VAL A 79 2.99 -13.82 -4.85
N SER A 80 1.82 -13.47 -5.39
CA SER A 80 1.43 -12.09 -5.61
C SER A 80 1.44 -11.47 -4.22
N VAL A 81 2.52 -10.78 -3.88
CA VAL A 81 2.49 -9.86 -2.75
C VAL A 81 1.34 -8.90 -3.06
N ALA A 82 0.30 -8.93 -2.23
CA ALA A 82 -0.80 -7.99 -2.40
C ALA A 82 -0.30 -6.60 -1.98
N LEU A 83 -0.92 -5.55 -2.50
CA LEU A 83 -0.47 -4.18 -2.25
C LEU A 83 -0.54 -3.77 -0.77
N ASP A 84 -1.21 -4.57 0.06
CA ASP A 84 -1.43 -4.31 1.47
C ASP A 84 -0.36 -4.94 2.39
N HIS A 85 0.61 -5.70 1.89
CA HIS A 85 1.60 -6.34 2.77
C HIS A 85 2.98 -6.58 2.15
N ALA A 86 3.96 -6.88 2.99
CA ALA A 86 5.24 -7.46 2.63
C ALA A 86 5.64 -8.49 3.69
N GLY A 87 5.73 -9.76 3.30
CA GLY A 87 5.81 -10.85 4.29
C GLY A 87 4.57 -10.82 5.19
N ASP A 88 4.78 -10.80 6.50
CA ASP A 88 3.69 -10.74 7.50
C ASP A 88 3.30 -9.31 7.91
N ILE A 89 3.98 -8.29 7.37
CA ILE A 89 3.78 -6.88 7.73
C ILE A 89 2.74 -6.25 6.81
N VAL A 90 1.72 -5.60 7.39
CA VAL A 90 0.56 -5.06 6.66
C VAL A 90 0.54 -3.52 6.69
N ILE A 91 0.11 -2.89 5.59
CA ILE A 91 -0.14 -1.45 5.50
C ILE A 91 -1.16 -1.03 6.57
N GLY A 92 -0.86 0.05 7.27
CA GLY A 92 -1.66 0.58 8.37
C GLY A 92 -1.47 -0.15 9.70
N GLN A 93 -0.65 -1.19 9.78
CA GLN A 93 -0.29 -1.77 11.08
C GLN A 93 0.51 -0.76 11.90
N ARG A 94 0.34 -0.81 13.23
CA ARG A 94 1.18 -0.02 14.14
C ARG A 94 2.60 -0.58 14.15
N PHE A 95 3.58 0.30 14.02
CA PHE A 95 5.00 0.00 14.21
C PHE A 95 5.68 1.23 14.80
N SER A 96 6.39 1.07 15.90
CA SER A 96 7.16 2.14 16.53
C SER A 96 8.61 1.72 16.71
N VAL A 97 9.48 2.71 16.96
CA VAL A 97 10.88 2.44 17.33
C VAL A 97 11.00 1.56 18.59
N THR A 98 9.97 1.55 19.45
CA THR A 98 9.95 0.69 20.65
C THR A 98 9.71 -0.78 20.28
N ASP A 99 9.06 -1.03 19.15
CA ASP A 99 8.80 -2.36 18.60
C ASP A 99 10.00 -2.87 17.77
N ALA A 100 10.88 -1.97 17.32
CA ALA A 100 12.10 -2.30 16.61
C ALA A 100 13.16 -2.84 17.59
N ASP A 101 13.27 -4.16 17.67
CA ASP A 101 14.37 -4.86 18.35
C ASP A 101 15.70 -4.78 17.55
N ASP A 102 16.70 -5.55 17.96
CA ASP A 102 18.03 -5.58 17.34
C ASP A 102 18.06 -6.20 15.93
N GLN A 103 16.96 -6.80 15.48
CA GLN A 103 16.84 -7.36 14.13
C GLN A 103 16.45 -6.31 13.10
N TRP A 104 15.89 -5.18 13.54
CA TRP A 104 15.50 -4.08 12.68
C TRP A 104 16.62 -3.07 12.51
N HIS A 105 16.79 -2.59 11.28
CA HIS A 105 17.72 -1.51 10.97
C HIS A 105 16.93 -0.28 10.56
N SER A 106 17.08 0.82 11.31
CA SER A 106 16.59 2.12 10.87
C SER A 106 17.55 2.67 9.82
N ALA A 107 17.03 2.93 8.61
CA ALA A 107 17.79 3.51 7.50
C ALA A 107 17.94 5.03 7.62
N GLY A 108 17.22 5.68 8.55
CA GLY A 108 17.38 7.08 8.93
C GLY A 108 17.01 8.06 7.83
N LEU A 109 15.78 8.58 7.82
CA LEU A 109 15.38 9.67 6.90
C LEU A 109 14.59 10.82 7.54
N SER A 110 14.49 10.90 8.87
CA SER A 110 13.94 12.10 9.53
C SER A 110 14.91 13.29 9.39
N GLU A 111 14.90 14.02 8.27
CA GLU A 111 15.53 15.34 8.21
C GLU A 111 14.76 16.31 9.13
N GLY A 112 15.17 16.39 10.39
CA GLY A 112 14.65 17.39 11.34
C GLY A 112 13.31 17.08 12.02
N GLY A 113 12.73 15.89 11.78
CA GLY A 113 11.55 15.39 12.47
C GLY A 113 11.84 14.86 13.89
N ALA A 114 10.80 14.75 14.72
CA ALA A 114 10.91 14.03 15.99
C ALA A 114 11.15 12.53 15.69
N PRO A 115 11.96 11.80 16.48
CA PRO A 115 12.13 10.36 16.29
C PRO A 115 10.77 9.65 16.18
N GLY A 116 10.58 8.87 15.11
CA GLY A 116 9.32 8.16 14.83
C GLY A 116 8.26 8.97 14.07
N SER A 117 8.51 10.24 13.70
CA SER A 117 7.57 11.00 12.87
C SER A 117 7.49 10.45 11.45
N CYS A 118 8.65 10.10 10.86
CA CYS A 118 8.72 9.32 9.63
C CYS A 118 10.10 8.65 9.51
N GLU A 119 10.13 7.34 9.32
CA GLU A 119 11.36 6.56 9.35
C GLU A 119 11.27 5.35 8.41
N PHE A 120 12.41 4.94 7.86
CA PHE A 120 12.51 3.71 7.08
C PHE A 120 13.15 2.61 7.89
N TYR A 121 12.56 1.42 7.84
CA TYR A 121 13.07 0.23 8.49
C TYR A 121 13.36 -0.86 7.48
N GLU A 122 14.46 -1.57 7.70
CA GLU A 122 14.92 -2.71 6.92
C GLU A 122 15.16 -3.90 7.85
N ARG A 123 15.32 -5.09 7.24
CA ARG A 123 15.58 -6.36 7.95
C ARG A 123 14.38 -6.78 8.82
N GLY A 124 14.63 -7.29 10.03
CA GLY A 124 13.60 -7.91 10.86
C GLY A 124 12.89 -9.03 10.10
N SER A 125 11.57 -8.95 10.05
CA SER A 125 10.72 -9.90 9.33
C SER A 125 10.39 -9.49 7.88
N LEU A 126 11.02 -8.44 7.34
CA LEU A 126 10.80 -8.04 5.95
C LEU A 126 11.47 -9.00 4.96
N PRO A 127 10.87 -9.24 3.78
CA PRO A 127 11.52 -10.00 2.70
C PRO A 127 12.76 -9.29 2.17
N GLU A 128 13.89 -10.00 2.00
CA GLU A 128 15.20 -9.54 1.47
C GLU A 128 15.32 -8.02 1.17
N GLY A 129 15.61 -7.49 -0.01
CA GLY A 129 15.71 -6.04 -0.22
C GLY A 129 14.41 -5.21 -0.12
N VAL A 130 13.47 -5.54 0.78
CA VAL A 130 12.33 -4.69 1.12
C VAL A 130 12.67 -3.82 2.33
N SER A 131 12.43 -2.52 2.21
CA SER A 131 12.31 -1.61 3.35
C SER A 131 10.85 -1.18 3.53
N MET A 132 10.50 -0.67 4.71
CA MET A 132 9.17 -0.13 4.98
C MET A 132 9.26 1.29 5.50
N MET A 133 8.40 2.17 5.00
CA MET A 133 8.18 3.52 5.52
C MET A 133 7.14 3.48 6.62
N VAL A 134 7.50 4.02 7.78
CA VAL A 134 6.63 4.19 8.93
C VAL A 134 6.46 5.68 9.19
N GLN A 135 5.23 6.15 9.27
CA GLN A 135 4.90 7.53 9.59
C GLN A 135 3.77 7.54 10.62
N ASP A 136 3.88 8.42 11.62
CA ASP A 136 2.93 8.49 12.75
C ASP A 136 2.69 7.11 13.40
N GLU A 137 3.75 6.32 13.54
CA GLU A 137 3.74 4.95 14.06
C GLU A 137 2.92 3.93 13.23
N HIS A 138 2.65 4.21 11.96
CA HIS A 138 1.94 3.29 11.06
C HIS A 138 2.76 3.00 9.80
N VAL A 139 2.75 1.74 9.36
CA VAL A 139 3.38 1.34 8.09
C VAL A 139 2.56 1.90 6.93
N LEU A 140 3.16 2.71 6.06
CA LEU A 140 2.45 3.34 4.94
C LEU A 140 2.90 2.83 3.56
N ARG A 141 4.14 2.36 3.46
CA ARG A 141 4.75 2.00 2.18
C ARG A 141 5.82 0.94 2.37
N PHE A 142 5.98 0.12 1.36
CA PHE A 142 7.12 -0.77 1.18
C PHE A 142 7.90 -0.36 -0.06
N ASP A 143 9.22 -0.43 0.03
CA ASP A 143 10.12 -0.12 -1.06
C ASP A 143 10.95 -1.36 -1.36
N LEU A 144 11.04 -1.75 -2.63
CA LEU A 144 11.94 -2.78 -3.11
C LEU A 144 12.96 -2.12 -4.04
N ALA A 145 14.22 -2.11 -3.61
CA ALA A 145 15.33 -1.49 -4.31
C ALA A 145 16.60 -2.33 -4.13
N LEU A 146 17.57 -2.21 -5.04
CA LEU A 146 18.88 -2.83 -4.86
C LEU A 146 19.53 -2.33 -3.57
N LEU A 147 20.12 -3.25 -2.80
CA LEU A 147 20.90 -2.89 -1.62
C LEU A 147 22.16 -2.15 -2.06
N ASP A 148 22.30 -0.89 -1.67
CA ASP A 148 23.40 -0.03 -2.08
C ASP A 148 24.77 -0.72 -1.88
N GLY A 149 25.56 -0.74 -2.95
CA GLY A 149 26.95 -1.20 -2.94
C GLY A 149 27.18 -2.71 -2.79
N SER A 150 26.14 -3.52 -2.57
CA SER A 150 26.28 -4.96 -2.33
C SER A 150 26.58 -5.78 -3.59
N GLY A 151 26.20 -5.27 -4.78
CA GLY A 151 26.22 -6.05 -6.03
C GLY A 151 25.30 -7.28 -5.99
N GLU A 152 24.50 -7.43 -4.94
CA GLU A 152 23.66 -8.59 -4.70
C GLU A 152 22.38 -8.45 -5.53
N THR A 153 22.06 -9.51 -6.27
CA THR A 153 20.85 -9.54 -7.10
C THR A 153 19.68 -9.96 -6.23
N ILE A 154 18.79 -9.03 -5.94
CA ILE A 154 17.55 -9.34 -5.24
C ILE A 154 16.65 -10.19 -6.13
N THR A 155 16.36 -11.42 -5.71
CA THR A 155 15.59 -12.38 -6.51
C THR A 155 14.12 -12.45 -6.13
N GLN A 156 13.72 -11.85 -5.01
CA GLN A 156 12.33 -11.85 -4.59
C GLN A 156 11.46 -10.99 -5.52
N PRO A 157 10.26 -11.45 -5.89
CA PRO A 157 9.31 -10.64 -6.63
C PRO A 157 8.64 -9.60 -5.73
N GLY A 158 8.26 -8.46 -6.30
CA GLY A 158 7.27 -7.55 -5.74
C GLY A 158 5.84 -7.94 -6.14
N PRO A 159 4.87 -7.05 -5.88
CA PRO A 159 3.48 -7.26 -6.27
C PRO A 159 3.31 -7.62 -7.75
N PHE A 160 2.28 -8.41 -8.06
CA PHE A 160 2.01 -8.91 -9.43
C PHE A 160 3.16 -9.72 -10.06
N GLY A 161 4.11 -10.19 -9.25
CA GLY A 161 5.30 -10.90 -9.73
C GLY A 161 6.30 -10.01 -10.47
N LEU A 162 6.22 -8.68 -10.28
CA LEU A 162 7.18 -7.72 -10.82
C LEU A 162 8.56 -7.93 -10.19
N ARG A 163 9.62 -7.58 -10.92
CA ARG A 163 11.00 -7.78 -10.50
C ARG A 163 11.85 -6.59 -10.92
N LEU A 164 12.87 -6.28 -10.12
CA LEU A 164 13.90 -5.34 -10.53
C LEU A 164 14.57 -5.83 -11.84
N GLY A 165 14.92 -4.90 -12.72
CA GLY A 165 15.48 -5.17 -14.05
C GLY A 165 14.45 -5.56 -15.12
N MET A 166 13.18 -5.77 -14.77
CA MET A 166 12.12 -6.05 -15.75
C MET A 166 11.87 -4.83 -16.66
N SER A 167 11.54 -5.07 -17.93
CA SER A 167 11.22 -4.00 -18.86
C SER A 167 9.86 -3.36 -18.55
N ARG A 168 9.67 -2.11 -19.00
CA ARG A 168 8.35 -1.44 -18.96
C ARG A 168 7.23 -2.27 -19.61
N GLU A 169 7.52 -2.88 -20.76
CA GLU A 169 6.55 -3.67 -21.51
C GLU A 169 6.12 -4.92 -20.75
N ASP A 170 7.07 -5.61 -20.11
CA ASP A 170 6.79 -6.75 -19.24
C ASP A 170 6.01 -6.34 -17.99
N ALA A 171 6.31 -5.16 -17.44
CA ALA A 171 5.58 -4.62 -16.29
C ALA A 171 4.10 -4.37 -16.63
N LEU A 172 3.83 -3.73 -17.77
CA LEU A 172 2.47 -3.46 -18.26
C LEU A 172 1.69 -4.72 -18.59
N ARG A 173 2.36 -5.81 -19.00
CA ARG A 173 1.71 -7.12 -19.17
C ARG A 173 1.23 -7.75 -17.87
N ARG A 174 1.88 -7.42 -16.74
CA ARG A 174 1.60 -7.99 -15.41
C ARG A 174 0.66 -7.14 -14.59
N LEU A 175 0.76 -5.82 -14.72
CA LEU A 175 -0.11 -4.89 -14.01
C LEU A 175 -1.53 -4.96 -14.57
N PRO A 176 -2.55 -4.70 -13.73
CA PRO A 176 -3.88 -4.44 -14.23
C PRO A 176 -3.90 -3.18 -15.11
N GLY A 177 -4.88 -3.10 -16.00
CA GLY A 177 -5.07 -1.94 -16.87
C GLY A 177 -5.33 -0.65 -16.07
N GLY A 178 -4.98 0.50 -16.66
CA GLY A 178 -5.24 1.82 -16.06
C GLY A 178 -4.04 2.49 -15.38
N SER A 179 -2.82 1.99 -15.61
CA SER A 179 -1.61 2.63 -15.09
C SER A 179 -1.41 4.03 -15.71
N THR A 180 -0.90 4.97 -14.92
CA THR A 180 -0.50 6.32 -15.32
C THR A 180 1.01 6.46 -15.40
N VAL A 181 1.49 7.40 -16.20
CA VAL A 181 2.92 7.63 -16.42
C VAL A 181 3.27 9.08 -16.12
N GLN A 182 4.37 9.30 -15.41
CA GLN A 182 4.94 10.63 -15.15
C GLN A 182 6.45 10.61 -15.43
N PRO A 183 7.06 11.68 -15.96
CA PRO A 183 8.52 11.75 -16.08
C PRO A 183 9.20 11.59 -14.71
N HIS A 184 10.39 10.97 -14.70
CA HIS A 184 11.15 10.83 -13.46
C HIS A 184 11.62 12.19 -12.94
N ALA A 185 11.53 12.43 -11.63
CA ALA A 185 11.78 13.75 -11.05
C ALA A 185 13.24 14.19 -11.20
N TYR A 186 14.17 13.24 -11.09
CA TYR A 186 15.62 13.51 -11.11
C TYR A 186 16.31 13.19 -12.44
N VAL A 187 15.69 12.37 -13.29
CA VAL A 187 16.26 11.94 -14.60
C VAL A 187 15.16 11.94 -15.67
N PRO A 188 14.46 13.06 -15.91
CA PRO A 188 13.24 13.12 -16.73
C PRO A 188 13.44 12.67 -18.19
N ASP A 189 14.67 12.75 -18.72
CA ASP A 189 14.99 12.34 -20.09
C ASP A 189 15.26 10.83 -20.23
N ALA A 190 15.60 10.15 -19.13
CA ALA A 190 16.03 8.75 -19.12
C ALA A 190 15.17 7.85 -18.23
N GLY A 191 14.21 8.43 -17.50
CA GLY A 191 13.36 7.68 -16.60
C GLY A 191 11.93 8.19 -16.53
N GLU A 192 11.08 7.30 -16.04
CA GLU A 192 9.67 7.55 -15.80
C GLU A 192 9.21 6.84 -14.53
N TYR A 193 8.09 7.31 -14.00
CA TYR A 193 7.29 6.60 -13.03
C TYR A 193 6.10 5.96 -13.74
N LEU A 194 5.82 4.70 -13.42
CA LEU A 194 4.59 4.01 -13.81
C LEU A 194 3.79 3.71 -12.55
N THR A 195 2.59 4.28 -12.43
CA THR A 195 1.76 4.13 -11.21
C THR A 195 0.44 3.45 -11.54
N TRP A 196 0.12 2.38 -10.83
CA TRP A 196 -1.21 1.77 -10.82
C TRP A 196 -1.85 1.94 -9.45
N GLN A 197 -3.06 2.51 -9.42
CA GLN A 197 -3.87 2.64 -8.21
C GLN A 197 -5.00 1.62 -8.26
N ASP A 198 -5.23 0.92 -7.15
CA ASP A 198 -6.34 -0.03 -7.04
C ASP A 198 -7.68 0.74 -6.96
N PRO A 199 -8.60 0.57 -7.92
CA PRO A 199 -9.88 1.26 -7.87
C PRO A 199 -10.78 0.84 -6.69
N GLY A 200 -10.46 -0.29 -6.02
CA GLY A 200 -11.23 -0.82 -4.89
C GLY A 200 -10.74 -0.37 -3.51
N SER A 201 -9.59 0.30 -3.40
CA SER A 201 -8.96 0.66 -2.13
C SER A 201 -8.12 1.93 -2.24
N ASP A 202 -7.47 2.35 -1.16
CA ASP A 202 -6.46 3.42 -1.18
C ASP A 202 -5.04 2.85 -1.32
N LEU A 203 -4.89 1.76 -2.07
CA LEU A 203 -3.59 1.12 -2.29
C LEU A 203 -3.12 1.35 -3.71
N ALA A 204 -1.81 1.44 -3.87
CA ALA A 204 -1.19 1.63 -5.17
C ALA A 204 0.18 0.95 -5.23
N ILE A 205 0.67 0.80 -6.47
CA ILE A 205 2.06 0.48 -6.78
C ILE A 205 2.63 1.54 -7.72
N ARG A 206 3.87 1.95 -7.48
CA ARG A 206 4.63 2.83 -8.35
C ARG A 206 5.97 2.19 -8.67
N LEU A 207 6.33 2.19 -9.95
CA LEU A 207 7.62 1.69 -10.44
C LEU A 207 8.48 2.90 -10.81
N GLU A 208 9.73 2.90 -10.40
CA GLU A 208 10.76 3.72 -11.05
C GLU A 208 11.37 2.92 -12.19
N ILE A 209 11.29 3.47 -13.39
CA ILE A 209 11.86 2.88 -14.59
C ILE A 209 12.94 3.84 -15.09
N VAL A 210 14.19 3.40 -15.07
CA VAL A 210 15.34 4.17 -15.56
C VAL A 210 16.03 3.34 -16.62
N ASP A 211 16.38 3.97 -17.74
CA ASP A 211 16.97 3.31 -18.91
C ASP A 211 16.12 2.09 -19.40
N GLY A 212 14.80 2.19 -19.24
CA GLY A 212 13.83 1.20 -19.70
C GLY A 212 13.62 -0.02 -18.78
N ALA A 213 14.29 -0.06 -17.63
CA ALA A 213 14.19 -1.16 -16.66
C ALA A 213 13.71 -0.68 -15.29
N ILE A 214 12.94 -1.52 -14.58
CA ILE A 214 12.53 -1.24 -13.20
C ILE A 214 13.77 -1.19 -12.31
N THR A 215 14.02 -0.05 -11.67
CA THR A 215 15.12 0.15 -10.71
C THR A 215 14.64 0.16 -9.28
N LYS A 216 13.40 0.61 -9.03
CA LYS A 216 12.75 0.58 -7.72
C LYS A 216 11.25 0.33 -7.85
N MET A 217 10.64 -0.21 -6.81
CA MET A 217 9.20 -0.38 -6.69
C MET A 217 8.73 0.08 -5.32
N TYR A 218 7.57 0.75 -5.30
CA TYR A 218 6.89 1.22 -4.12
C TYR A 218 5.48 0.65 -4.08
N TRP A 219 5.03 0.11 -2.96
CA TRP A 219 3.61 -0.25 -2.80
C TRP A 219 3.10 0.07 -1.40
N GLY A 220 1.81 0.37 -1.30
CA GLY A 220 1.16 0.73 -0.05
C GLY A 220 0.10 1.79 -0.26
N ALA A 221 -0.09 2.67 0.73
CA ALA A 221 -1.07 3.75 0.67
C ALA A 221 -0.80 4.68 -0.52
N SER A 222 -1.83 5.07 -1.28
CA SER A 222 -1.67 5.80 -2.55
C SER A 222 -0.88 7.10 -2.40
N GLY A 223 -1.18 7.88 -1.35
CA GLY A 223 -0.43 9.12 -1.08
C GLY A 223 1.05 8.88 -0.76
N ALA A 224 1.38 7.75 -0.11
CA ALA A 224 2.73 7.42 0.27
C ALA A 224 3.58 6.93 -0.92
N VAL A 225 3.00 6.17 -1.86
CA VAL A 225 3.75 5.74 -3.05
C VAL A 225 4.09 6.88 -4.00
N GLU A 226 3.44 8.04 -3.86
CA GLU A 226 3.70 9.20 -4.69
C GLU A 226 4.78 10.14 -4.15
N THR A 227 5.29 9.93 -2.92
CA THR A 227 6.33 10.78 -2.33
C THR A 227 7.73 10.48 -2.87
N PHE A 228 8.44 11.52 -3.33
CA PHE A 228 9.76 11.43 -3.96
C PHE A 228 10.91 11.36 -2.95
N GLU A 229 10.83 12.15 -1.87
CA GLU A 229 11.91 12.31 -0.88
C GLU A 229 11.73 11.37 0.33
N GLY A 230 10.80 10.42 0.23
CA GLY A 230 10.40 9.58 1.34
C GLY A 230 9.56 10.38 2.35
N CYS A 231 10.20 10.77 3.44
CA CYS A 231 9.57 11.42 4.58
C CYS A 231 9.46 12.95 4.41
N ALA A 232 8.29 13.39 3.94
CA ALA A 232 7.90 14.77 3.59
C ALA A 232 8.44 15.30 2.25
#